data_AF-A0A8H6KLY9-F1
#
_entry.id   AF-A0A8H6KLY9-F1
#
_cell.length_a   1.000
_cell.length_b   1.000
_cell.length_c   1.000
_cell.angle_alpha   90.00
_cell.angle_beta   90.00
_cell.angle_gamma   90.00
#
_symmetry.space_group_name_H-M   'P 1'
#
loop_
_entity.id
_entity.type
_entity.pdbx_description
1 polymer ?
#
loop_
_entity_poly.entity_id
_entity_poly.type
_entity_poly.pdbx_seq_one_letter_code
_entity_poly.pdbx_strand_id
1 'polypeptide(L)'
;MRSFSAVAAALLFAGAQAAPAVESRQVIYGCYFNGDSIVNQYVSVGHDIDVTSPSGKTWHLDCGTTSVPIVKDVFAKCTVNKTQPAGITGVDSENRNINCPIA
;
A
#
# COMPACT_ATOMS: atom_id res chain seq x y z
N MET A 1 70.45 -13.12 -9.33
CA MET A 1 69.02 -13.17 -8.93
C MET A 1 68.22 -13.65 -10.13
N ARG A 2 67.16 -14.44 -9.89
CA ARG A 2 66.67 -15.55 -10.74
C ARG A 2 65.73 -15.13 -11.89
N SER A 3 66.01 -15.72 -13.06
CA SER A 3 65.15 -16.24 -14.15
C SER A 3 63.72 -15.72 -14.39
N PHE A 4 63.44 -15.45 -15.66
CA PHE A 4 62.13 -15.22 -16.28
C PHE A 4 61.34 -16.50 -16.61
N SER A 5 60.02 -16.32 -16.70
CA SER A 5 59.01 -17.06 -17.51
C SER A 5 58.17 -18.13 -16.81
N ALA A 6 56.86 -17.89 -16.66
CA ALA A 6 55.76 -18.55 -17.41
C ALA A 6 54.37 -18.25 -16.78
N VAL A 7 53.36 -18.18 -17.65
CA VAL A 7 51.97 -17.69 -17.46
C VAL A 7 51.02 -18.79 -16.94
N ALA A 8 50.01 -18.44 -16.14
CA ALA A 8 48.72 -19.16 -16.13
C ALA A 8 47.59 -18.27 -15.60
N ALA A 9 46.57 -18.10 -16.43
CA ALA A 9 45.31 -17.42 -16.14
C ALA A 9 44.41 -18.26 -15.23
N ALA A 10 43.62 -17.61 -14.36
CA ALA A 10 42.38 -18.15 -13.86
C ALA A 10 41.40 -17.01 -13.55
N LEU A 11 40.54 -16.73 -14.52
CA LEU A 11 39.31 -15.98 -14.35
C LEU A 11 38.45 -16.69 -13.29
N LEU A 12 38.23 -16.05 -12.14
CA LEU A 12 37.14 -16.41 -11.25
C LEU A 12 36.24 -15.18 -11.10
N PHE A 13 35.41 -14.99 -12.12
CA PHE A 13 34.10 -14.36 -11.95
C PHE A 13 33.26 -15.26 -11.05
N ALA A 14 33.50 -15.21 -9.74
CA ALA A 14 32.55 -15.74 -8.77
C ALA A 14 31.45 -14.69 -8.63
N GLY A 15 30.32 -14.98 -9.27
CA GLY A 15 29.17 -14.09 -9.30
C GLY A 15 28.83 -13.58 -7.91
N ALA A 16 28.98 -12.26 -7.74
CA ALA A 16 27.98 -11.54 -6.98
C ALA A 16 26.67 -11.77 -7.73
N GLN A 17 25.98 -12.86 -7.39
CA GLN A 17 24.56 -12.97 -7.56
C GLN A 17 24.01 -11.75 -6.82
N ALA A 18 23.87 -10.64 -7.55
CA ALA A 18 23.05 -9.53 -7.16
C ALA A 18 21.71 -10.20 -6.90
N ALA A 19 21.43 -10.44 -5.61
CA ALA A 19 20.09 -10.81 -5.20
C ALA A 19 19.18 -9.83 -5.96
N PRO A 20 18.18 -10.32 -6.71
CA PRO A 20 17.32 -9.43 -7.45
C PRO A 20 16.89 -8.38 -6.44
N ALA A 21 17.28 -7.12 -6.68
CA ALA A 21 16.85 -6.04 -5.84
C ALA A 21 15.35 -6.12 -5.93
N VAL A 22 14.71 -6.59 -4.85
CA VAL A 22 13.27 -6.53 -4.74
C VAL A 22 13.04 -5.04 -4.80
N GLU A 23 12.62 -4.56 -5.98
CA GLU A 23 12.09 -3.23 -6.12
C GLU A 23 10.97 -3.19 -5.10
N SER A 24 11.25 -2.61 -3.94
CA SER A 24 10.25 -2.30 -2.95
C SER A 24 9.47 -1.15 -3.56
N ARG A 25 8.62 -1.48 -4.55
CA ARG A 25 7.50 -0.65 -4.91
C ARG A 25 6.68 -0.59 -3.63
N GLN A 26 6.88 0.49 -2.89
CA GLN A 26 5.99 0.86 -1.82
C GLN A 26 4.65 1.09 -2.50
N VAL A 27 3.82 0.04 -2.54
CA VAL A 27 2.45 0.16 -3.04
C VAL A 27 1.74 0.98 -1.97
N ILE A 28 1.59 2.27 -2.24
CA ILE A 28 0.85 3.17 -1.36
C ILE A 28 -0.62 2.87 -1.59
N TYR A 29 -1.20 2.09 -0.68
CA TYR A 29 -2.64 1.86 -0.63
C TYR A 29 -3.30 2.96 0.20
N GLY A 30 -4.54 3.33 -0.14
CA GLY A 30 -5.34 4.24 0.66
C GLY A 30 -6.84 4.02 0.51
N CYS A 31 -7.59 4.73 1.34
CA CYS A 31 -9.04 4.63 1.43
C CYS A 31 -9.65 5.99 1.13
N TYR A 32 -10.63 6.03 0.24
CA TYR A 32 -11.46 7.20 -0.01
C TYR A 32 -12.79 7.03 0.68
N PHE A 33 -13.12 7.94 1.58
CA PHE A 33 -14.38 7.95 2.30
C PHE A 33 -15.38 8.90 1.64
N ASN A 34 -16.60 8.40 1.45
CA ASN A 34 -17.67 9.11 0.76
C ASN A 34 -19.02 8.89 1.44
N GLY A 35 -19.73 9.96 1.79
CA GLY A 35 -21.06 9.91 2.43
C GLY A 35 -21.22 11.02 3.47
N ASP A 36 -22.46 11.27 3.92
CA ASP A 36 -22.80 12.39 4.82
C ASP A 36 -22.18 13.74 4.37
N SER A 37 -22.23 14.03 3.05
CA SER A 37 -21.61 15.20 2.42
C SER A 37 -20.07 15.30 2.50
N ILE A 38 -19.39 14.28 3.02
CA ILE A 38 -17.94 14.09 2.88
C ILE A 38 -17.69 13.47 1.49
N VAL A 39 -16.82 14.09 0.70
CA VAL A 39 -16.52 13.69 -0.69
C VAL A 39 -15.03 13.48 -0.85
N ASN A 40 -14.64 12.29 -1.33
CA ASN A 40 -13.27 11.88 -1.63
C ASN A 40 -12.28 12.17 -0.49
N GLN A 41 -12.71 11.98 0.76
CA GLN A 41 -11.81 12.13 1.89
C GLN A 41 -10.80 10.98 1.88
N TYR A 42 -9.56 11.30 1.53
CA TYR A 42 -8.49 10.31 1.46
C TYR A 42 -7.84 10.09 2.83
N VAL A 43 -7.57 8.83 3.16
CA VAL A 43 -6.77 8.41 4.30
C VAL A 43 -5.77 7.36 3.82
N SER A 44 -4.48 7.62 4.04
CA SER A 44 -3.42 6.66 3.74
C SER A 44 -3.54 5.42 4.62
N VAL A 45 -3.19 4.26 4.10
CA VAL A 45 -3.16 3.04 4.91
C VAL A 45 -2.25 3.19 6.14
N GLY A 46 -2.69 2.62 7.26
CA GLY A 46 -2.05 2.72 8.57
C GLY A 46 -2.40 3.98 9.35
N HIS A 47 -3.33 4.80 8.87
CA HIS A 47 -3.73 6.04 9.50
C HIS A 47 -5.25 6.09 9.71
N ASP A 48 -5.64 6.91 10.68
CA ASP A 48 -7.01 7.28 10.97
C ASP A 48 -7.14 8.80 11.14
N ILE A 49 -8.34 9.33 10.92
CA ILE A 49 -8.68 10.73 11.13
C ILE A 49 -10.10 10.86 11.67
N ASP A 50 -10.36 11.95 12.39
CA ASP A 50 -11.72 12.39 12.70
C ASP A 50 -12.14 13.50 11.75
N VAL A 51 -13.31 13.37 11.12
CA VAL A 51 -13.87 14.36 10.21
C VAL A 51 -15.28 14.72 10.63
N THR A 52 -15.52 16.01 10.87
CA THR A 52 -16.85 16.54 11.10
C THR A 52 -17.50 16.88 9.77
N SER A 53 -18.64 16.27 9.49
CA SER A 53 -19.42 16.54 8.30
C SER A 53 -20.17 17.88 8.40
N PRO A 54 -20.68 18.43 7.29
CA PRO A 54 -21.54 19.60 7.29
C PRO A 54 -22.82 19.47 8.12
N SER A 55 -23.28 18.25 8.41
CA SER A 55 -24.42 18.00 9.31
C SER A 55 -24.05 18.13 10.80
N GLY A 56 -22.77 18.36 11.12
CA GLY A 56 -22.25 18.48 12.48
C GLY A 56 -21.89 17.14 13.13
N LYS A 57 -22.03 16.02 12.40
CA LYS A 57 -21.68 14.69 12.90
C LYS A 57 -20.19 14.44 12.68
N THR A 58 -19.49 13.99 13.71
CA THR A 58 -18.09 13.57 13.60
C THR A 58 -18.01 12.08 13.29
N TRP A 59 -17.18 11.75 12.31
CA TRP A 59 -16.89 10.39 11.88
C TRP A 59 -15.43 10.07 12.12
N HIS A 60 -15.18 8.92 12.73
CA HIS A 60 -13.85 8.35 12.85
C HIS A 60 -13.60 7.46 11.64
N LEU A 61 -12.68 7.87 10.77
CA LEU A 61 -12.37 7.22 9.51
C LEU A 61 -11.00 6.57 9.61
N ASP A 62 -10.95 5.25 9.52
CA ASP A 62 -9.72 4.46 9.67
C ASP A 62 -9.43 3.66 8.40
N CYS A 63 -8.22 3.82 7.87
CA CYS A 63 -7.71 3.04 6.75
C CYS A 63 -6.59 2.12 7.24
N GLY A 64 -6.91 0.85 7.47
CA GLY A 64 -5.98 -0.16 7.95
C GLY A 64 -5.45 -1.10 6.86
N THR A 65 -4.52 -1.97 7.23
CA THR A 65 -4.09 -3.12 6.42
C THR A 65 -4.91 -4.37 6.73
N THR A 66 -4.97 -5.28 5.76
CA THR A 66 -5.56 -6.62 5.94
C THR A 66 -4.73 -7.66 5.20
N SER A 67 -4.65 -8.88 5.74
CA SER A 67 -4.01 -10.03 5.06
C SER A 67 -4.94 -10.70 4.04
N VAL A 68 -6.24 -10.45 4.13
CA VAL A 68 -7.25 -10.97 3.19
C VAL A 68 -7.84 -9.79 2.42
N PRO A 69 -7.70 -9.75 1.08
CA PRO A 69 -8.16 -8.64 0.28
C PRO A 69 -9.69 -8.61 0.25
N ILE A 70 -10.28 -7.47 0.63
CA ILE A 70 -11.72 -7.20 0.50
C ILE A 70 -12.04 -6.85 -0.98
N VAL A 71 -11.14 -6.08 -1.60
CA VAL A 71 -11.14 -5.76 -3.02
C VAL A 71 -9.96 -6.49 -3.65
N LYS A 72 -10.17 -7.09 -4.83
CA LYS A 72 -9.15 -7.89 -5.52
C LYS A 72 -7.82 -7.14 -5.62
N ASP A 73 -6.74 -7.79 -5.18
CA ASP A 73 -5.36 -7.29 -5.21
C ASP A 73 -5.09 -6.01 -4.38
N VAL A 74 -6.00 -5.68 -3.45
CA VAL A 74 -5.87 -4.56 -2.51
C VAL A 74 -5.92 -5.06 -1.06
N PHE A 75 -4.81 -4.90 -0.34
CA PHE A 75 -4.62 -5.34 1.05
C PHE A 75 -4.90 -4.22 2.06
N ALA A 76 -5.85 -3.34 1.72
CA ALA A 76 -6.38 -2.31 2.59
C ALA A 76 -7.76 -2.70 3.10
N LYS A 77 -8.11 -2.22 4.29
CA LYS A 77 -9.46 -2.27 4.84
C LYS A 77 -9.81 -0.89 5.36
N CYS A 78 -11.09 -0.58 5.45
CA CYS A 78 -11.54 0.65 6.09
C CYS A 78 -12.63 0.39 7.11
N THR A 79 -12.67 1.26 8.11
CA THR A 79 -13.77 1.32 9.07
C THR A 79 -14.27 2.75 9.22
N VAL A 80 -15.57 2.88 9.46
CA VAL A 80 -16.25 4.12 9.81
C VAL A 80 -16.80 3.92 11.21
N ASN A 81 -16.37 4.73 12.17
CA ASN A 81 -16.66 4.55 13.60
C ASN A 81 -16.38 3.12 14.07
N LYS A 82 -15.19 2.60 13.70
CA LYS A 82 -14.71 1.24 14.04
C LYS A 82 -15.55 0.10 13.46
N THR A 83 -16.49 0.40 12.56
CA THR A 83 -17.35 -0.59 11.90
C THR A 83 -17.00 -0.67 10.43
N GLN A 84 -16.87 -1.88 9.88
CA GLN A 84 -16.64 -2.04 8.43
C GLN A 84 -17.91 -1.61 7.68
N PRO A 85 -17.86 -0.62 6.78
CA PRO A 85 -19.02 -0.22 6.00
C PRO A 85 -19.40 -1.29 4.97
N ALA A 86 -20.68 -1.33 4.62
CA ALA A 86 -21.15 -2.11 3.48
C ALA A 86 -20.78 -1.40 2.16
N GLY A 87 -20.66 -2.17 1.07
CA GLY A 87 -20.46 -1.59 -0.27
C GLY A 87 -19.04 -1.10 -0.58
N ILE A 88 -18.02 -1.60 0.13
CA ILE A 88 -16.62 -1.31 -0.18
C ILE A 88 -16.31 -1.77 -1.62
N THR A 89 -15.69 -0.88 -2.39
CA THR A 89 -15.38 -1.09 -3.81
C THR A 89 -13.96 -0.64 -4.12
N GLY A 90 -13.38 -1.04 -5.25
CA GLY A 90 -12.13 -0.47 -5.75
C GLY A 90 -12.39 0.90 -6.40
N VAL A 91 -11.47 1.85 -6.22
CA VAL A 91 -11.56 3.18 -6.86
C VAL A 91 -11.09 3.12 -8.31
N ASP A 92 -9.94 2.48 -8.53
CA ASP A 92 -9.35 2.29 -9.84
C ASP A 92 -8.48 1.02 -9.83
N SER A 93 -8.17 0.49 -11.01
CA SER A 93 -7.33 -0.70 -11.16
C SER A 93 -5.83 -0.42 -11.03
N GLU A 94 -5.42 0.84 -10.99
CA GLU A 94 -4.02 1.27 -11.13
C GLU A 94 -3.39 1.71 -9.80
N ASN A 95 -4.12 2.48 -8.99
CA ASN A 95 -3.69 3.07 -7.73
C ASN A 95 -4.10 2.24 -6.50
N ARG A 96 -4.75 1.07 -6.70
CA ARG A 96 -5.06 0.07 -5.65
C ARG A 96 -5.69 0.69 -4.39
N ASN A 97 -6.55 1.69 -4.59
CA ASN A 97 -7.29 2.35 -3.52
C ASN A 97 -8.69 1.74 -3.39
N ILE A 98 -9.24 1.77 -2.17
CA ILE A 98 -10.62 1.36 -1.92
C ILE A 98 -11.51 2.56 -1.63
N ASN A 99 -12.76 2.47 -2.08
CA ASN A 99 -13.84 3.38 -1.75
C ASN A 99 -14.62 2.83 -0.56
N CYS A 100 -14.85 3.68 0.43
CA CYS A 100 -15.38 3.37 1.75
C CYS A 100 -16.61 4.23 2.03
N PRO A 101 -17.82 3.67 1.88
CA PRO A 101 -19.04 4.42 2.12
C PRO A 101 -19.20 4.83 3.60
N ILE A 102 -19.62 6.07 3.84
CA ILE A 102 -20.09 6.56 5.13
C ILE A 102 -21.62 6.49 5.10
N ALA A 103 -22.22 5.76 6.05
CA ALA A 103 -23.67 5.57 6.19
C ALA A 103 -24.15 6.04 7.56
#